data_AF-A0A8J3IVT5-F1
#
_entry.id   AF-A0A8J3IVT5-F1
#
_cell.length_a   1.000
_cell.length_b   1.000
_cell.length_c   1.000
_cell.angle_alpha   90.00
_cell.angle_beta   90.00
_cell.angle_gamma   90.00
#
_symmetry.space_group_name_H-M   'P 1'
#
loop_
_entity.id
_entity.type
_entity.pdbx_description
1 polymer ?
#
loop_
_entity_poly.entity_id
_entity_poly.type
_entity_poly.pdbx_seq_one_letter_code
_entity_poly.pdbx_strand_id
1 'polypeptide(L)' 'MGKLSRVADVPYNTIRSIYRDPFYSITTITFGWLADALGVDASELVESAPAPSHSAPDDEGNL' A
#
# COMPACT_ATOMS: atom_id res chain seq x y z
N MET A 1 3.81 7.45 -15.20
CA MET A 1 2.50 7.07 -14.63
C MET A 1 1.47 6.61 -15.66
N GLY A 2 1.27 7.29 -16.79
CA GLY A 2 0.27 6.84 -17.78
C GLY A 2 0.55 5.46 -18.40
N LYS A 3 1.83 5.04 -18.49
CA LYS A 3 2.22 3.70 -18.97
C LYS A 3 1.77 2.60 -18.00
N LEU A 4 2.06 2.72 -16.70
CA LEU A 4 1.69 1.72 -15.70
C LEU A 4 0.18 1.52 -15.61
N SER A 5 -0.59 2.61 -15.58
CA SER A 5 -2.07 2.55 -15.58
C SER A 5 -2.63 1.72 -16.73
N ARG A 6 -2.06 1.86 -17.94
CA ARG A 6 -2.49 1.10 -19.12
C ARG A 6 -2.05 -0.35 -19.11
N VAL A 7 -0.83 -0.64 -18.65
CA VAL A 7 -0.30 -2.00 -18.62
C VAL A 7 -0.95 -2.83 -17.53
N ALA A 8 -1.19 -2.25 -16.35
CA ALA A 8 -1.83 -2.91 -15.22
C ALA A 8 -3.36 -2.94 -15.30
N ASP A 9 -3.96 -2.26 -16.28
CA ASP A 9 -5.42 -2.03 -16.36
C ASP A 9 -6.03 -1.42 -15.07
N VAL A 10 -5.27 -0.51 -14.45
CA VAL A 10 -5.66 0.18 -13.21
C VAL A 10 -5.91 1.66 -13.51
N PRO A 11 -7.01 2.27 -13.01
CA PRO A 11 -7.28 3.69 -13.24
C PRO A 11 -6.10 4.58 -12.83
N TYR A 12 -5.79 5.57 -13.67
CA TYR A 12 -4.69 6.50 -13.43
C TYR A 12 -4.77 7.17 -12.05
N ASN A 13 -5.98 7.52 -11.59
CA ASN A 13 -6.18 8.13 -10.29
C ASN A 13 -5.81 7.19 -9.14
N THR A 14 -6.08 5.89 -9.27
CA THR A 14 -5.66 4.88 -8.29
C THR A 14 -4.14 4.79 -8.22
N ILE A 15 -3.46 4.67 -9.37
CA ILE A 15 -1.98 4.69 -9.43
C ILE A 15 -1.41 5.95 -8.79
N ARG A 16 -2.04 7.11 -9.07
CA ARG A 16 -1.64 8.39 -8.50
C ARG A 16 -1.82 8.45 -6.99
N SER A 17 -2.89 7.87 -6.46
CA SER A 17 -3.14 7.79 -5.01
C SER A 17 -2.09 6.92 -4.32
N ILE A 18 -1.85 5.70 -4.83
CA ILE A 18 -0.82 4.78 -4.28
C ILE A 18 0.56 5.45 -4.28
N TYR A 19 0.92 6.12 -5.38
CA TYR A 19 2.22 6.79 -5.45
C TYR A 19 2.37 7.97 -4.49
N ARG A 20 1.27 8.66 -4.15
CA ARG A 20 1.29 9.81 -3.24
C ARG A 20 1.21 9.39 -1.78
N ASP A 21 0.54 8.28 -1.50
CA ASP A 21 0.29 7.76 -0.17
C ASP A 21 0.57 6.25 -0.15
N PRO A 22 1.73 5.83 0.38
CA PRO A 22 2.08 4.41 0.52
C PRO A 22 1.10 3.60 1.38
N PHE A 23 0.26 4.25 2.19
CA PHE A 23 -0.78 3.61 3.00
C PHE A 23 -2.14 3.56 2.31
N TYR A 24 -2.24 4.03 1.06
CA TYR A 24 -3.47 3.99 0.30
C TYR A 24 -3.95 2.54 0.11
N SER A 25 -5.15 2.27 0.60
CA SER A 25 -5.71 0.92 0.60
C SER A 25 -6.16 0.48 -0.79
N ILE A 26 -5.72 -0.71 -1.21
CA ILE A 26 -6.16 -1.39 -2.41
C ILE A 26 -6.42 -2.87 -2.12
N THR A 27 -7.11 -3.55 -3.05
CA THR A 27 -7.29 -5.00 -2.96
C THR A 27 -5.99 -5.73 -3.30
N THR A 28 -5.84 -6.96 -2.80
CA THR A 28 -4.72 -7.85 -3.17
C THR A 28 -4.72 -8.21 -4.66
N ILE A 29 -5.88 -8.18 -5.32
CA ILE A 29 -6.00 -8.37 -6.78
C ILE A 29 -5.35 -7.21 -7.52
N THR A 30 -5.72 -5.97 -7.18
CA THR A 30 -5.12 -4.76 -7.76
C THR A 30 -3.62 -4.72 -7.49
N PHE A 31 -3.21 -5.11 -6.30
CA PHE A 31 -1.79 -5.19 -5.93
C PHE A 31 -1.02 -6.19 -6.81
N GLY A 32 -1.58 -7.37 -7.09
CA GLY A 32 -1.01 -8.36 -8.01
C GLY A 32 -0.84 -7.84 -9.43
N TRP A 33 -1.83 -7.15 -9.99
CA TRP A 33 -1.73 -6.57 -11.34
C TRP A 33 -0.62 -5.52 -11.46
N LEU A 34 -0.35 -4.78 -10.38
CA LEU A 34 0.76 -3.83 -10.36
C LEU A 34 2.11 -4.56 -10.39
N ALA A 35 2.25 -5.65 -9.63
CA ALA A 35 3.46 -6.47 -9.63
C ALA A 35 3.72 -7.08 -11.01
N ASP A 36 2.69 -7.69 -11.63
CA ASP A 36 2.76 -8.26 -12.98
C ASP A 36 3.17 -7.19 -14.02
N ALA A 37 2.58 -6.00 -13.96
CA ALA A 37 2.89 -4.90 -14.87
C ALA A 37 4.31 -4.33 -14.70
N LEU A 38 4.88 -4.45 -13.50
CA LEU A 38 6.24 -4.03 -13.16
C LEU A 38 7.27 -5.14 -13.40
N GLY A 39 6.83 -6.40 -13.57
CA GLY A 39 7.71 -7.55 -13.79
C GLY A 39 8.48 -7.97 -12.53
N VAL A 40 7.88 -7.76 -11.36
CA VAL A 40 8.44 -8.11 -10.04
C VAL A 40 7.49 -9.01 -9.27
N ASP A 41 7.98 -9.72 -8.26
CA ASP A 41 7.10 -10.44 -7.34
C ASP A 41 6.30 -9.45 -6.47
N ALA A 42 5.07 -9.80 -6.08
CA ALA A 42 4.23 -8.93 -5.27
C ALA A 42 4.86 -8.61 -3.90
N SER A 43 5.69 -9.49 -3.35
CA SER A 43 6.43 -9.23 -2.09
C SER A 43 7.47 -8.11 -2.22
N GLU A 44 7.95 -7.80 -3.43
CA GLU A 44 8.89 -6.69 -3.66
C GLU A 44 8.20 -5.31 -3.62
N LEU A 45 6.87 -5.28 -3.62
CA LEU A 45 6.08 -4.03 -3.55
C LEU A 45 5.60 -3.70 -2.12
N VAL A 46 5.79 -4.59 -1.14
CA VAL A 46 5.42 -4.34 0.27
C VAL A 46 6.65 -4.14 1.13
N GLU A 47 6.53 -3.29 2.14
CA GLU A 47 7.54 -3.14 3.19
C GLU A 47 6.87 -3.13 4.57
N SER A 48 7.57 -3.64 5.58
CA SER A 48 7.12 -3.56 6.96
C SER A 48 7.20 -2.12 7.45
N ALA A 49 6.05 -1.47 7.60
CA ALA A 49 5.95 -0.16 8.24
C ALA A 49 6.08 -0.30 9.76
N PRO A 50 6.66 0.70 10.47
CA PRO A 50 6.62 0.72 11.92
C PRO A 50 5.17 0.71 12.40
N ALA A 51 4.89 -0.07 13.45
CA ALA A 51 3.59 -0.01 14.09
C ALA A 51 3.33 1.44 14.52
N PRO A 52 2.11 1.99 14.31
CA PRO A 52 1.76 3.25 14.94
C PRO A 52 2.06 3.09 16.43
N SER A 53 2.74 4.06 17.04
CA SER A 53 3.02 4.03 18.46
C SER A 53 1.70 3.93 19.20
N HIS A 54 1.30 2.70 19.52
CA HIS A 54 0.24 2.45 20.48
C HIS A 54 0.91 2.83 21.79
N SER A 55 0.86 4.11 22.14
CA SER A 55 1.01 4.53 23.53
C SER A 55 0.03 3.62 24.26
N ALA A 56 0.55 2.63 24.98
CA ALA A 56 -0.29 1.83 25.85
C ALA A 56 -1.13 2.83 26.65
N PRO A 57 -2.46 2.65 26.76
CA PRO A 57 -3.24 3.50 27.65
C PRO A 57 -2.51 3.46 28.98
N ASP A 58 -2.16 4.64 29.47
CA ASP A 58 -1.52 4.85 30.75
C ASP A 58 -2.28 3.97 31.75
N ASP A 59 -1.67 2.85 32.14
CA ASP A 59 -2.15 1.99 33.22
C ASP A 59 -1.89 2.76 34.53
N GLU A 60 -2.53 3.93 34.64
CA GLU A 60 -2.72 4.63 35.89
C GLU A 60 -3.67 3.75 36.70
N GLY A 61 -3.05 2.81 37.41
CA GLY A 61 -3.70 1.97 38.38
C GLY A 61 -4.61 2.81 39.28
N ASN A 62 -5.90 2.72 39.03
CA ASN A 62 -6.90 3.23 39.95
C ASN A 62 -7.07 2.21 41.08
N LEU A 63 -6.22 2.38 42.10
CA LEU A 63 -6.38 1.85 43.46
C LEU A 63 -7.70 2.34 44.08
#